data_AF-A0A969JEY7-F1
#
_entry.id   AF-A0A969JEY7-F1
#
_cell.length_a   1.000
_cell.length_b   1.000
_cell.length_c   1.000
_cell.angle_alpha   90.00
_cell.angle_beta   90.00
_cell.angle_gamma   90.00
#
_symmetry.space_group_name_H-M   'P 1'
#
loop_
_entity.id
_entity.type
_entity.pdbx_description
1 polymer ?
#
loop_
_entity_poly.entity_id
_entity_poly.type
_entity_poly.pdbx_seq_one_letter_code
_entity_poly.pdbx_strand_id
1 'polypeptide(L)' 'MNKARLKFGKYDANFGLILRGDGQGDFSSIPQNQTGLKIVGDVRGVLTLKNKLLVGINQMGVRVFEF' A
#
# COMPACT_ATOMS: atom_id res chain seq x y z
N MET A 1 29.76 -24.38 0.91
CA MET A 1 29.31 -23.01 0.55
C MET A 1 28.28 -22.55 1.57
N ASN A 2 28.66 -21.66 2.48
CA ASN A 2 27.77 -21.14 3.51
C ASN A 2 26.97 -19.99 2.90
N LYS A 3 25.70 -20.23 2.50
CA LYS A 3 24.80 -19.16 2.06
C LYS A 3 24.34 -18.41 3.31
N ALA A 4 25.04 -17.33 3.66
CA ALA A 4 24.56 -16.40 4.67
C ALA A 4 23.16 -15.91 4.24
N ARG A 5 22.12 -16.40 4.91
CA ARG A 5 20.75 -15.98 4.65
C ARG A 5 20.56 -14.62 5.32
N LEU A 6 20.81 -13.55 4.56
CA LEU A 6 20.60 -12.19 5.03
C LEU A 6 19.14 -12.06 5.47
N LYS A 7 18.89 -12.00 6.78
CA LYS A 7 17.57 -11.79 7.35
C LYS A 7 17.28 -10.30 7.29
N PHE A 8 16.74 -9.89 6.15
CA PHE A 8 16.00 -8.66 6.00
C PHE A 8 14.92 -8.57 7.10
N GLY A 9 14.82 -7.42 7.77
CA GLY A 9 13.74 -7.13 8.74
C GLY A 9 12.36 -7.24 8.09
N LYS A 10 11.27 -7.02 8.83
CA LYS A 10 9.93 -7.06 8.25
C LYS A 10 9.70 -5.84 7.35
N TYR A 11 9.61 -6.04 6.03
CA TYR A 11 9.35 -4.97 5.03
C TYR A 11 7.86 -4.83 4.70
N ASP A 12 6.97 -4.99 5.68
CA ASP A 12 5.54 -4.84 5.42
C ASP A 12 5.19 -3.37 5.23
N ALA A 13 4.44 -3.07 4.17
CA ALA A 13 3.70 -1.84 4.11
C ALA A 13 2.66 -1.81 5.24
N ASN A 14 2.54 -0.66 5.90
CA ASN A 14 1.39 -0.37 6.75
C ASN A 14 0.09 -0.47 5.92
N PHE A 15 -1.07 -0.47 6.57
CA PHE A 15 -2.39 -0.49 5.92
C PHE A 15 -2.63 0.65 4.92
N GLY A 16 -1.73 1.63 4.87
CA GLY A 16 -1.85 2.84 4.06
C GLY A 16 -2.42 4.00 4.89
N LEU A 17 -2.30 5.21 4.36
CA LEU A 17 -2.92 6.41 4.90
C LEU A 17 -3.70 7.07 3.75
N ILE A 18 -5.02 7.19 3.91
CA ILE A 18 -5.84 7.96 2.98
C ILE A 18 -6.08 9.33 3.60
N LEU A 19 -5.70 10.36 2.86
CA LEU A 19 -5.97 11.74 3.20
C LEU A 19 -7.06 12.27 2.27
N ARG A 20 -8.19 12.69 2.86
CA ARG A 20 -9.23 13.43 2.15
C ARG A 20 -8.83 14.90 2.15
N GLY A 21 -8.50 15.41 0.97
CA GLY A 21 -8.32 16.84 0.74
C GLY A 21 -9.67 17.55 0.65
N ASP A 22 -9.75 18.76 1.20
CA ASP A 22 -10.95 19.61 1.11
C ASP A 22 -10.94 20.56 -0.10
N GLY A 23 -9.84 20.59 -0.85
CA GLY A 23 -9.64 21.47 -2.01
C GLY A 23 -9.06 22.85 -1.67
N GLN A 24 -8.91 23.19 -0.39
CA GLN A 24 -8.33 24.45 0.10
C GLN A 24 -6.91 24.28 0.65
N GLY A 25 -6.44 23.04 0.73
CA GLY A 25 -5.10 22.70 1.21
C GLY A 25 -5.11 21.93 2.53
N ASP A 26 -6.29 21.71 3.12
CA ASP A 26 -6.43 20.92 4.33
C ASP A 26 -6.65 19.44 3.98
N PHE A 27 -6.06 18.57 4.81
CA PHE A 27 -6.11 17.12 4.66
C PHE A 27 -6.56 16.46 5.97
N SER A 28 -7.59 15.63 5.88
CA SER A 28 -8.07 14.82 7.01
C SER A 28 -7.80 13.34 6.76
N SER A 29 -7.33 12.64 7.80
CA SER A 29 -7.14 11.18 7.73
C SER A 29 -8.49 10.48 7.76
N ILE A 30 -8.72 9.58 6.80
CA ILE A 30 -9.89 8.71 6.82
C ILE A 30 -9.56 7.47 7.68
N PRO A 31 -10.40 7.12 8.68
CA PRO A 31 -10.24 5.89 9.46
C PRO A 31 -10.15 4.63 8.58
N GLN A 32 -9.21 3.73 8.88
CA GLN A 32 -8.92 2.56 8.05
C GLN A 32 -10.08 1.57 7.85
N ASN A 33 -11.09 1.57 8.73
CA ASN A 33 -12.31 0.79 8.53
C ASN A 33 -13.24 1.36 7.45
N GLN A 34 -12.99 2.60 7.00
CA GLN A 34 -13.79 3.31 6.00
C GLN A 34 -13.04 3.55 4.67
N THR A 35 -11.74 3.24 4.62
CA THR A 35 -10.87 3.53 3.46
C THR A 35 -11.06 2.56 2.30
N GLY A 36 -11.51 1.33 2.56
CA GLY A 36 -11.47 0.23 1.57
C GLY A 36 -10.06 -0.20 1.14
N LEU A 37 -9.01 0.45 1.68
CA LEU A 37 -7.62 0.28 1.27
C LEU A 37 -6.86 -0.42 2.40
N LYS A 38 -6.87 -1.75 2.37
CA LYS A 38 -6.10 -2.58 3.31
C LYS A 38 -4.93 -3.24 2.58
N ILE A 39 -3.79 -2.56 2.53
CA ILE A 39 -2.56 -3.12 1.96
C ILE A 39 -1.78 -3.81 3.08
N VAL A 40 -1.39 -5.06 2.88
CA VAL A 40 -0.61 -5.84 3.86
C VAL A 40 0.44 -6.59 3.07
N GLY A 41 1.67 -6.60 3.60
CA GLY A 41 2.82 -7.25 2.98
C GLY A 41 3.77 -6.28 2.32
N ASP A 42 4.83 -6.82 1.73
CA ASP A 42 5.96 -6.09 1.16
C ASP A 42 5.62 -5.50 -0.22
N VAL A 43 5.24 -4.22 -0.23
CA VAL A 43 4.87 -3.47 -1.45
C VAL A 43 6.13 -3.10 -2.22
N ARG A 44 6.20 -3.56 -3.48
CA ARG A 44 7.32 -3.34 -4.39
C ARG A 44 7.06 -2.27 -5.44
N GLY A 45 5.81 -1.85 -5.62
CA GLY A 45 5.43 -0.82 -6.55
C GLY A 45 3.96 -0.50 -6.50
N VAL A 46 3.62 0.72 -6.91
CA VAL A 46 2.24 1.22 -7.01
C VAL A 46 2.09 1.93 -8.35
N LEU A 47 1.01 1.65 -9.06
CA LEU A 47 0.64 2.30 -10.31
C LEU A 47 -0.82 2.71 -10.26
N THR A 48 -1.11 3.94 -10.65
CA THR A 48 -2.49 4.40 -10.85
C THR A 48 -2.88 4.21 -12.30
N LEU A 49 -4.00 3.55 -12.55
CA LEU A 49 -4.57 3.37 -13.88
C LEU A 49 -6.06 3.68 -13.85
N LYS A 50 -6.46 4.80 -14.47
CA LYS A 50 -7.83 5.34 -14.39
C LYS A 50 -8.24 5.51 -12.91
N ASN A 51 -9.36 4.94 -12.48
CA ASN A 51 -9.88 4.96 -11.10
C ASN A 51 -9.42 3.75 -10.29
N LYS A 52 -8.27 3.16 -10.63
CA LYS A 52 -7.75 1.96 -9.95
C LYS A 52 -6.33 2.15 -9.50
N LEU A 53 -6.03 1.60 -8.32
CA LEU A 53 -4.68 1.49 -7.77
C LEU A 53 -4.19 0.05 -7.95
N LEU A 54 -3.14 -0.15 -8.73
CA LEU A 54 -2.46 -1.42 -8.88
C LEU A 54 -1.27 -1.44 -7.94
N VAL A 55 -1.25 -2.38 -7.00
CA VAL A 55 -0.21 -2.52 -5.97
C VAL A 55 0.49 -3.85 -6.15
N GLY A 56 1.77 -3.82 -6.51
CA GLY A 56 2.61 -5.00 -6.58
C GLY A 56 3.08 -5.39 -5.18
N ILE A 57 2.67 -6.56 -4.70
CA ILE A 57 3.05 -7.08 -3.39
C ILE A 57 3.88 -8.35 -3.58
N ASN A 58 5.04 -8.39 -2.91
CA ASN A 58 5.97 -9.51 -2.97
C ASN A 58 5.25 -10.83 -2.61
N GLN A 59 5.44 -11.87 -3.43
CA GLN A 59 4.80 -13.19 -3.31
C GLN A 59 3.26 -13.23 -3.38
N MET A 60 2.57 -12.11 -3.57
CA MET A 60 1.12 -12.06 -3.76
C MET A 60 0.69 -11.54 -5.14
N GLY A 61 1.63 -11.00 -5.92
CA GLY A 61 1.35 -10.45 -7.25
C GLY A 61 0.76 -9.04 -7.19
N VAL A 62 0.02 -8.65 -8.23
CA VAL A 62 -0.60 -7.32 -8.30
C VAL A 62 -2.02 -7.38 -7.73
N ARG A 63 -2.31 -6.53 -6.74
CA ARG A 63 -3.66 -6.30 -6.22
C ARG A 63 -4.22 -5.00 -6.77
N VAL A 64 -5.52 -5.00 -7.05
CA VAL A 64 -6.22 -3.84 -7.60
C VAL A 64 -7.18 -3.30 -6.54
N PHE A 65 -7.11 -2.01 -6.26
CA PHE A 65 -8.04 -1.30 -5.39
C PHE A 65 -8.79 -0.23 -6.20
N GLU A 66 -10.03 0.03 -5.80
CA GLU A 66 -10.87 1.07 -6.39
C GLU A 66 -11.07 2.18 -5.36
N PHE A 67 -11.03 3.43 -5.80
CA PHE A 67 -11.20 4.62 -4.96
C PHE A 67 -11.99 5.69 -5.72
#